data_AF-A0A9Q3IES7-F1
#
_entry.id   AF-A0A9Q3IES7-F1
#
_cell.length_a   1.000
_cell.length_b   1.000
_cell.length_c   1.000
_cell.angle_alpha   90.00
_cell.angle_beta   90.00
_cell.angle_gamma   90.00
#
_symmetry.space_group_name_H-M   'P 1'
#
loop_
_entity.id
_entity.type
_entity.pdbx_description
1 polymer ?
#
loop_
_entity_poly.entity_id
_entity_poly.type
_entity_poly.pdbx_seq_one_letter_code
_entity_poly.pdbx_strand_id
1 'polypeptide(L)'
;MITINNVSIPLVNELYKLNRGIIIPKSKYPCGWKITVKLATLVGDIVAAHKAAGFKSHLATKFCSWCDLNASYCHKMALGRPQTGRKVLDAAGSWKDTPSKFSQEKLAIRTGICWLELNRLPYWDPVVNVTLGVMHNWFEGALQHHFISQWGFNYINISQEHDNLEASKTFQGSSGEDSKMSIDKEINNEDSGYLTEDIKRSIQEQICKVIVPKGVTRIPPLVGKSQIGKLKASEWNSLASIYLPMVFVEIIWGIAISNYTPNFFDMFLNFIALVQCTNIVGAKAVKQENSTRFAENYNTYQKTS
;
A
#
# COMPACT_ATOMS: atom_id res chain seq x y z
N MET A 1 11.18 -8.92 -16.39
CA MET A 1 11.69 -9.79 -15.31
C MET A 1 13.11 -10.31 -15.53
N ILE A 2 13.59 -10.43 -16.77
CA ILE A 2 14.96 -10.91 -17.05
C ILE A 2 16.02 -10.02 -16.37
N THR A 3 15.88 -8.69 -16.47
CA THR A 3 16.85 -7.74 -15.90
C THR A 3 16.96 -7.83 -14.37
N ILE A 4 15.84 -7.84 -13.64
CA ILE A 4 15.85 -7.90 -12.17
C ILE A 4 16.39 -9.24 -11.65
N ASN A 5 16.14 -10.33 -12.39
CA ASN A 5 16.75 -11.63 -12.09
C ASN A 5 18.27 -11.55 -12.22
N ASN A 6 18.78 -11.07 -13.35
CA ASN A 6 20.22 -11.00 -13.58
C ASN A 6 20.94 -10.15 -12.51
N VAL A 7 20.32 -9.04 -12.09
CA VAL A 7 20.86 -8.15 -11.05
C VAL A 7 20.82 -8.81 -9.65
N SER A 8 19.84 -9.66 -9.37
CA SER A 8 19.69 -10.31 -8.05
C SER A 8 20.53 -11.59 -7.88
N ILE A 9 21.04 -12.19 -8.96
CA ILE A 9 21.88 -13.41 -8.90
C ILE A 9 23.04 -13.29 -7.90
N PRO A 10 23.90 -12.24 -7.94
CA PRO A 10 25.04 -12.16 -7.01
C PRO A 10 24.60 -12.10 -5.55
N LEU A 11 23.58 -11.28 -5.26
CA LEU A 11 23.01 -11.14 -3.93
C LEU A 11 22.45 -12.46 -3.40
N VAL A 12 21.65 -13.16 -4.22
CA VAL A 12 21.05 -14.45 -3.86
C VAL A 12 22.12 -15.51 -3.63
N ASN A 13 23.18 -15.53 -4.45
CA ASN A 13 24.29 -16.47 -4.27
C ASN A 13 25.00 -16.26 -2.93
N GLU A 14 25.24 -15.00 -2.52
CA GLU A 14 25.83 -14.70 -1.21
C GLU A 14 24.89 -15.06 -0.05
N LEU A 15 23.60 -14.72 -0.15
CA LEU A 15 22.59 -15.13 0.84
C LEU A 15 22.49 -16.65 0.98
N TYR A 16 22.64 -17.39 -0.11
CA TYR A 16 22.63 -18.85 -0.11
C TYR A 16 23.85 -19.42 0.63
N LYS A 17 25.04 -18.82 0.47
CA LYS A 17 26.24 -19.16 1.26
C LYS A 17 26.04 -18.83 2.74
N LEU A 18 25.60 -17.61 3.04
CA LEU A 18 25.37 -17.14 4.41
C LEU A 18 24.31 -17.95 5.16
N ASN A 19 23.35 -18.54 4.46
CA ASN A 19 22.37 -19.44 5.06
C ASN A 19 23.01 -20.73 5.61
N ARG A 20 24.06 -21.25 4.97
CA ARG A 20 24.84 -22.41 5.49
C ARG A 20 25.69 -22.03 6.70
N GLY A 21 26.00 -20.73 6.81
CA GLY A 21 26.75 -20.10 7.86
C GLY A 21 28.21 -19.90 7.50
N ILE A 22 28.77 -18.80 7.96
CA ILE A 22 30.20 -18.46 7.85
C ILE A 22 30.81 -18.39 9.24
N ILE A 23 32.09 -18.73 9.36
CA ILE A 23 32.83 -18.60 10.62
C ILE A 23 33.58 -17.27 10.57
N ILE A 24 33.25 -16.36 11.48
CA ILE A 24 33.99 -15.11 11.64
C ILE A 24 35.00 -15.28 12.79
N PRO A 25 36.32 -15.22 12.51
CA PRO A 25 37.32 -15.27 13.54
C PRO A 25 37.28 -13.99 14.39
N LYS A 26 37.45 -14.13 15.70
CA LYS A 26 37.61 -13.01 16.64
C LYS A 26 38.74 -13.33 17.60
N SER A 27 39.53 -12.32 18.02
CA SER A 27 40.70 -12.58 18.87
C SER A 27 40.36 -13.30 20.19
N LYS A 28 39.17 -13.04 20.75
CA LYS A 28 38.68 -13.69 21.99
C LYS A 28 38.10 -15.10 21.79
N TYR A 29 37.93 -15.57 20.56
CA TYR A 29 37.25 -16.84 20.26
C TYR A 29 38.04 -17.64 19.21
N PRO A 30 38.95 -18.53 19.64
CA PRO A 30 39.86 -19.25 18.74
C PRO A 30 39.13 -20.14 17.72
N CYS A 31 37.93 -20.64 18.04
CA CYS A 31 37.10 -21.42 17.12
C CYS A 31 36.21 -20.56 16.20
N GLY A 32 36.25 -19.23 16.35
CA GLY A 32 35.38 -18.28 15.64
C GLY A 32 33.90 -18.36 16.05
N TRP A 33 33.08 -17.49 15.47
CA TRP A 33 31.62 -17.51 15.65
C TRP A 33 30.96 -17.92 14.34
N LYS A 34 30.13 -18.96 14.37
CA LYS A 34 29.30 -19.32 13.21
C LYS A 34 28.11 -18.35 13.13
N ILE A 35 28.06 -17.57 12.07
CA ILE A 35 26.99 -16.61 11.79
C ILE A 35 26.21 -17.08 10.57
N THR A 36 24.89 -17.09 10.69
CA THR A 36 23.98 -17.26 9.56
C THR A 36 23.25 -15.95 9.30
N VAL A 37 23.06 -15.61 8.02
CA VAL A 37 22.28 -14.45 7.61
C VAL A 37 21.17 -14.93 6.69
N LYS A 38 19.96 -14.46 6.94
CA LYS A 38 18.77 -14.79 6.15
C LYS A 38 18.05 -13.51 5.77
N LEU A 39 17.55 -13.46 4.54
CA LEU A 39 16.64 -12.41 4.11
C LEU A 39 15.28 -12.64 4.78
N ALA A 40 14.86 -11.70 5.63
CA ALA A 40 13.62 -11.85 6.40
C ALA A 40 12.38 -11.49 5.57
N THR A 41 12.37 -10.33 4.92
CA THR A 41 11.20 -9.86 4.17
C THR A 41 11.58 -8.91 3.05
N LEU A 42 10.81 -8.95 1.96
CA LEU A 42 10.79 -7.96 0.90
C LEU A 42 9.66 -6.97 1.20
N VAL A 43 10.03 -5.72 1.47
CA VAL A 43 9.11 -4.62 1.77
C VAL A 43 9.19 -3.59 0.66
N GLY A 44 8.05 -3.16 0.13
CA GLY A 44 7.98 -2.08 -0.86
C GLY A 44 6.55 -1.67 -1.14
N ASP A 45 6.38 -0.68 -2.02
CA ASP A 45 5.06 -0.47 -2.64
C ASP A 45 4.65 -1.71 -3.46
N ILE A 46 3.37 -1.79 -3.81
CA ILE A 46 2.82 -2.97 -4.50
C ILE A 46 3.49 -3.24 -5.85
N VAL A 47 3.88 -2.18 -6.58
CA VAL A 47 4.48 -2.30 -7.92
C VAL A 47 5.88 -2.88 -7.81
N ALA A 48 6.70 -2.34 -6.91
CA ALA A 48 8.05 -2.78 -6.66
C ALA A 48 8.06 -4.17 -6.02
N ALA A 49 7.22 -4.40 -5.00
CA ALA A 49 7.13 -5.68 -4.30
C ALA A 49 6.72 -6.80 -5.26
N HIS A 50 5.70 -6.61 -6.11
CA HIS A 50 5.30 -7.62 -7.08
C HIS A 50 6.42 -7.93 -8.07
N LYS A 51 7.07 -6.90 -8.63
CA LYS A 51 8.18 -7.08 -9.58
C LYS A 51 9.36 -7.83 -8.95
N ALA A 52 9.71 -7.53 -7.70
CA ALA A 52 10.83 -8.15 -7.00
C ALA A 52 10.49 -9.54 -6.42
N ALA A 53 9.22 -9.85 -6.21
CA ALA A 53 8.74 -11.16 -5.77
C ALA A 53 8.34 -12.11 -6.90
N GLY A 54 8.17 -11.61 -8.13
CA GLY A 54 7.74 -12.41 -9.28
C GLY A 54 6.23 -12.49 -9.45
N PHE A 55 5.47 -11.58 -8.86
CA PHE A 55 4.04 -11.42 -9.13
C PHE A 55 3.80 -10.45 -10.30
N LYS A 56 2.67 -10.60 -10.99
CA LYS A 56 2.24 -9.66 -12.03
C LYS A 56 1.74 -8.34 -11.43
N SER A 57 1.54 -7.35 -12.30
CA SER A 57 1.09 -6.01 -11.93
C SER A 57 -0.19 -6.04 -11.08
N HIS A 58 -0.38 -5.01 -10.24
CA HIS A 58 -1.64 -4.79 -9.53
C HIS A 58 -2.85 -4.62 -10.47
N LEU A 59 -2.61 -4.35 -11.75
CA LEU A 59 -3.63 -4.26 -12.81
C LEU A 59 -3.90 -5.60 -13.52
N ALA A 60 -3.18 -6.68 -13.18
CA ALA A 60 -3.36 -7.97 -13.84
C ALA A 60 -4.63 -8.69 -13.35
N THR A 61 -5.13 -9.63 -14.15
CA THR A 61 -6.28 -10.48 -13.75
C THR A 61 -6.03 -11.22 -12.43
N LYS A 62 -4.79 -11.68 -12.22
CA LYS A 62 -4.27 -12.22 -10.96
C LYS A 62 -3.32 -11.20 -10.35
N PHE A 63 -3.88 -10.28 -9.59
CA PHE A 63 -3.14 -9.15 -9.02
C PHE A 63 -2.63 -9.41 -7.61
N CYS A 64 -3.33 -10.20 -6.79
CA CYS A 64 -3.00 -10.35 -5.36
C CYS A 64 -1.89 -11.39 -5.14
N SER A 65 -0.90 -11.04 -4.32
CA SER A 65 0.16 -11.96 -3.88
C SER A 65 -0.31 -12.95 -2.80
N TRP A 66 -1.29 -12.58 -1.97
CA TRP A 66 -1.75 -13.41 -0.84
C TRP A 66 -2.93 -14.32 -1.17
N CYS A 67 -3.74 -14.01 -2.19
CA CYS A 67 -4.92 -14.82 -2.54
C CYS A 67 -5.12 -14.93 -4.05
N ASP A 68 -5.99 -15.84 -4.48
CA ASP A 68 -6.25 -16.13 -5.90
C ASP A 68 -7.38 -15.30 -6.53
N LEU A 69 -7.78 -14.19 -5.89
CA LEU A 69 -8.87 -13.33 -6.34
C LEU A 69 -8.66 -12.83 -7.78
N ASN A 70 -9.74 -12.84 -8.57
CA ASN A 70 -9.73 -12.24 -9.90
C ASN A 70 -10.03 -10.73 -9.79
N ALA A 71 -9.34 -9.91 -10.59
CA ALA A 71 -9.59 -8.48 -10.70
C ALA A 71 -11.07 -8.12 -10.91
N SER A 72 -11.85 -8.96 -11.63
CA SER A 72 -13.28 -8.76 -11.83
C SER A 72 -14.11 -8.76 -10.54
N TYR A 73 -13.61 -9.39 -9.47
CA TYR A 73 -14.26 -9.45 -8.15
C TYR A 73 -13.66 -8.47 -7.13
N CYS A 74 -12.69 -7.64 -7.52
CA CYS A 74 -12.02 -6.72 -6.61
C CYS A 74 -12.98 -5.74 -5.93
N HIS A 75 -14.04 -5.30 -6.64
CA HIS A 75 -15.09 -4.42 -6.12
C HIS A 75 -15.84 -4.99 -4.90
N LYS A 76 -15.80 -6.31 -4.68
CA LYS A 76 -16.44 -6.95 -3.53
C LYS A 76 -15.67 -6.77 -2.22
N MET A 77 -14.44 -6.24 -2.29
CA MET A 77 -13.55 -6.02 -1.15
C MET A 77 -13.38 -7.25 -0.24
N ALA A 78 -13.50 -8.45 -0.82
CA ALA A 78 -13.40 -9.72 -0.11
C ALA A 78 -12.14 -10.47 -0.55
N LEU A 79 -11.52 -11.20 0.39
CA LEU A 79 -10.36 -12.02 0.09
C LEU A 79 -10.77 -13.25 -0.76
N GLY A 80 -9.91 -13.59 -1.73
CA GLY A 80 -10.00 -14.86 -2.44
C GLY A 80 -9.47 -16.02 -1.60
N ARG A 81 -9.27 -17.19 -2.22
CA ARG A 81 -8.66 -18.33 -1.53
C ARG A 81 -7.19 -18.00 -1.26
N PRO A 82 -6.69 -18.20 -0.02
CA PRO A 82 -5.29 -17.96 0.30
C PRO A 82 -4.35 -18.77 -0.60
N GLN A 83 -3.27 -18.13 -1.04
CA GLN A 83 -2.19 -18.80 -1.74
C GLN A 83 -1.27 -19.49 -0.73
N THR A 84 -0.56 -20.54 -1.16
CA THR A 84 0.49 -21.18 -0.38
C THR A 84 1.83 -20.97 -1.06
N GLY A 85 2.90 -20.82 -0.28
CA GLY A 85 4.26 -20.69 -0.82
C GLY A 85 4.60 -21.82 -1.79
N ARG A 86 4.19 -23.06 -1.45
CA ARG A 86 4.40 -24.23 -2.33
C ARG A 86 3.75 -24.06 -3.70
N LYS A 87 2.47 -23.67 -3.75
CA LYS A 87 1.75 -23.45 -5.01
C LYS A 87 2.41 -22.35 -5.85
N VAL A 88 2.86 -21.27 -5.20
CA VAL A 88 3.53 -20.17 -5.90
C VAL A 88 4.89 -20.60 -6.44
N LEU A 89 5.68 -21.33 -5.65
CA LEU A 89 6.99 -21.85 -6.07
C LEU A 89 6.88 -22.87 -7.21
N ASP A 90 5.88 -23.77 -7.18
CA ASP A 90 5.65 -24.74 -8.25
C ASP A 90 5.23 -24.04 -9.56
N ALA A 91 4.38 -23.01 -9.47
CA ALA A 91 4.00 -22.19 -10.63
C ALA A 91 5.19 -21.39 -11.18
N ALA A 92 6.03 -20.83 -10.30
CA ALA A 92 7.24 -20.11 -10.69
C ALA A 92 8.26 -21.05 -11.35
N GLY A 93 8.46 -22.26 -10.82
CA GLY A 93 9.32 -23.28 -11.42
C GLY A 93 8.83 -23.69 -12.81
N SER A 94 7.54 -23.97 -12.94
CA SER A 94 6.91 -24.26 -14.24
C SER A 94 7.15 -23.13 -15.26
N TRP A 95 7.09 -21.88 -14.81
CA TRP A 95 7.43 -20.72 -15.64
C TRP A 95 8.91 -20.71 -16.05
N LYS A 96 9.81 -20.99 -15.12
CA LYS A 96 11.26 -21.04 -15.41
C LYS A 96 11.59 -22.10 -16.45
N ASP A 97 10.99 -23.28 -16.32
CA ASP A 97 11.28 -24.45 -17.13
C ASP A 97 10.58 -24.41 -18.50
N THR A 98 9.68 -23.44 -18.71
CA THR A 98 9.01 -23.24 -20.00
C THR A 98 10.00 -22.71 -21.04
N PRO A 99 10.13 -23.35 -22.22
CA PRO A 99 11.26 -23.13 -23.13
C PRO A 99 11.20 -21.82 -23.94
N SER A 100 10.02 -21.24 -24.13
CA SER A 100 9.84 -20.03 -24.95
C SER A 100 9.32 -18.86 -24.12
N LYS A 101 9.81 -17.65 -24.43
CA LYS A 101 9.34 -16.40 -23.81
C LYS A 101 7.83 -16.19 -24.01
N PHE A 102 7.30 -16.62 -25.15
CA PHE A 102 5.88 -16.54 -25.44
C PHE A 102 5.05 -17.44 -24.51
N SER A 103 5.45 -18.71 -24.35
CA SER A 103 4.77 -19.64 -23.46
C SER A 103 4.91 -19.23 -21.99
N GLN A 104 6.07 -18.67 -21.61
CA GLN A 104 6.29 -18.05 -20.31
C GLN A 104 5.31 -16.91 -20.04
N GLU A 105 5.14 -15.98 -20.98
CA GLU A 105 4.20 -14.86 -20.82
C GLU A 105 2.75 -15.37 -20.71
N LYS A 106 2.36 -16.34 -21.54
CA LYS A 106 1.03 -16.97 -21.46
C LYS A 106 0.79 -17.61 -20.09
N LEU A 107 1.79 -18.31 -19.54
CA LEU A 107 1.71 -18.90 -18.22
C LEU A 107 1.60 -17.82 -17.14
N ALA A 108 2.41 -16.77 -17.23
CA ALA A 108 2.43 -15.65 -16.29
C ALA A 108 1.09 -14.90 -16.26
N ILE A 109 0.45 -14.68 -17.41
CA ILE A 109 -0.88 -14.08 -17.49
C ILE A 109 -1.91 -14.96 -16.78
N ARG A 110 -1.82 -16.29 -16.98
CA ARG A 110 -2.76 -17.26 -16.39
C ARG A 110 -2.59 -17.39 -14.87
N THR A 111 -1.35 -17.50 -14.38
CA THR A 111 -1.05 -17.77 -12.97
C THR A 111 -0.84 -16.51 -12.15
N GLY A 112 -0.48 -15.39 -12.78
CA GLY A 112 -0.02 -14.17 -12.12
C GLY A 112 1.42 -14.25 -11.61
N ILE A 113 2.17 -15.30 -11.95
CA ILE A 113 3.44 -15.66 -11.31
C ILE A 113 4.53 -15.91 -12.35
N CYS A 114 5.74 -15.46 -12.04
CA CYS A 114 6.96 -15.67 -12.79
C CYS A 114 8.12 -16.06 -11.86
N TRP A 115 9.21 -16.55 -12.44
CA TRP A 115 10.40 -16.92 -11.67
C TRP A 115 11.22 -15.70 -11.24
N LEU A 116 11.58 -15.67 -9.96
CA LEU A 116 12.57 -14.77 -9.38
C LEU A 116 13.69 -15.56 -8.69
N GLU A 117 14.92 -15.03 -8.72
CA GLU A 117 16.08 -15.70 -8.10
C GLU A 117 15.94 -15.89 -6.59
N LEU A 118 15.16 -15.04 -5.91
CA LEU A 118 14.84 -15.21 -4.49
C LEU A 118 14.22 -16.57 -4.18
N ASN A 119 13.48 -17.17 -5.13
CA ASN A 119 12.87 -18.50 -4.97
C ASN A 119 13.88 -19.65 -4.90
N ARG A 120 15.17 -19.39 -5.12
CA ARG A 120 16.26 -20.36 -4.88
C ARG A 120 16.62 -20.50 -3.40
N LEU A 121 16.25 -19.53 -2.57
CA LEU A 121 16.59 -19.54 -1.15
C LEU A 121 15.71 -20.57 -0.43
N PRO A 122 16.28 -21.53 0.32
CA PRO A 122 15.54 -22.66 0.88
C PRO A 122 14.57 -22.29 2.01
N TYR A 123 14.71 -21.09 2.56
CA TYR A 123 13.86 -20.55 3.63
C TYR A 123 12.89 -19.48 3.13
N TRP A 124 12.87 -19.20 1.82
CA TRP A 124 12.05 -18.14 1.24
C TRP A 124 10.69 -18.68 0.84
N ASP A 125 9.64 -18.07 1.40
CA ASP A 125 8.25 -18.25 1.01
C ASP A 125 7.73 -16.93 0.40
N PRO A 126 7.44 -16.87 -0.90
CA PRO A 126 7.01 -15.64 -1.57
C PRO A 126 5.64 -15.13 -1.10
N VAL A 127 4.83 -15.93 -0.40
CA VAL A 127 3.54 -15.50 0.17
C VAL A 127 3.74 -14.87 1.55
N VAL A 128 4.68 -15.40 2.35
CA VAL A 128 4.91 -14.94 3.73
C VAL A 128 5.96 -13.84 3.81
N ASN A 129 7.03 -13.94 3.01
CA ASN A 129 8.16 -13.02 3.09
C ASN A 129 7.96 -11.73 2.27
N VAL A 130 6.89 -11.61 1.50
CA VAL A 130 6.58 -10.40 0.72
C VAL A 130 5.48 -9.62 1.43
N THR A 131 5.79 -8.38 1.81
CA THR A 131 4.86 -7.51 2.55
C THR A 131 4.79 -6.12 1.93
N LEU A 132 3.62 -5.48 2.04
CA LEU A 132 3.45 -4.11 1.58
C LEU A 132 3.98 -3.14 2.61
N GLY A 133 4.69 -2.13 2.12
CA GLY A 133 5.11 -1.01 2.93
C GLY A 133 3.90 -0.24 3.47
N VAL A 134 3.85 -0.07 4.78
CA VAL A 134 2.82 0.71 5.48
C VAL A 134 2.71 2.14 4.95
N MET A 135 3.84 2.75 4.58
CA MET A 135 3.88 4.14 4.11
C MET A 135 3.02 4.37 2.86
N HIS A 136 3.19 3.53 1.84
CA HIS A 136 2.48 3.70 0.57
C HIS A 136 1.10 3.04 0.55
N ASN A 137 0.90 2.00 1.37
CA ASN A 137 -0.39 1.31 1.43
C ASN A 137 -1.37 1.99 2.40
N TRP A 138 -0.94 2.21 3.65
CA TRP A 138 -1.82 2.74 4.68
C TRP A 138 -1.83 4.27 4.70
N PHE A 139 -0.67 4.91 4.79
CA PHE A 139 -0.61 6.37 4.95
C PHE A 139 -0.94 7.12 3.65
N GLU A 140 -0.24 6.81 2.56
CA GLU A 140 -0.50 7.45 1.25
C GLU A 140 -1.60 6.76 0.44
N GLY A 141 -2.11 5.62 0.91
CA GLY A 141 -3.22 4.91 0.29
C GLY A 141 -4.51 5.13 1.07
N ALA A 142 -4.73 4.36 2.14
CA ALA A 142 -5.98 4.38 2.91
C ALA A 142 -6.32 5.77 3.50
N LEU A 143 -5.38 6.42 4.20
CA LEU A 143 -5.65 7.73 4.82
C LEU A 143 -5.87 8.82 3.76
N GLN A 144 -5.04 8.82 2.72
CA GLN A 144 -5.19 9.76 1.62
C GLN A 144 -6.55 9.59 0.93
N HIS A 145 -6.94 8.35 0.61
CA HIS A 145 -8.24 8.07 -0.02
C HIS A 145 -9.41 8.48 0.87
N HIS A 146 -9.34 8.20 2.17
CA HIS A 146 -10.37 8.62 3.11
C HIS A 146 -10.51 10.15 3.14
N PHE A 147 -9.40 10.86 3.34
CA PHE A 147 -9.45 12.31 3.44
C PHE A 147 -9.84 12.99 2.11
N ILE A 148 -9.33 12.52 0.97
CA ILE A 148 -9.59 13.17 -0.33
C ILE A 148 -10.92 12.70 -0.91
N SER A 149 -11.09 11.39 -1.06
CA SER A 149 -12.22 10.83 -1.81
C SER A 149 -13.47 10.69 -0.95
N GLN A 150 -13.35 10.19 0.27
CA GLN A 150 -14.52 9.96 1.14
C GLN A 150 -15.02 11.27 1.77
N TRP A 151 -14.09 12.12 2.21
CA TRP A 151 -14.42 13.42 2.81
C TRP A 151 -14.45 14.58 1.81
N GLY A 152 -14.05 14.35 0.56
CA GLY A 152 -14.15 15.36 -0.50
C GLY A 152 -13.24 16.57 -0.29
N PHE A 153 -12.06 16.39 0.33
CA PHE A 153 -11.05 17.45 0.39
C PHE A 153 -10.24 17.47 -0.92
N ASN A 154 -10.45 18.50 -1.74
CA ASN A 154 -9.87 18.56 -3.08
C ASN A 154 -8.38 18.98 -3.09
N TYR A 155 -7.54 18.14 -3.70
CA TYR A 155 -6.29 18.58 -4.32
C TYR A 155 -6.57 18.82 -5.81
N ILE A 156 -6.28 20.02 -6.33
CA ILE A 156 -6.15 20.17 -7.79
C ILE A 156 -4.77 19.57 -8.13
N ASN A 157 -4.77 18.43 -8.80
CA ASN A 157 -3.54 17.83 -9.34
C ASN A 157 -3.04 18.73 -10.49
N ILE A 158 -1.93 19.45 -10.29
CA ILE A 158 -1.20 20.12 -11.39
C ILE A 158 -0.17 19.16 -12.04
N SER A 159 0.02 17.95 -11.51
CA SER A 159 1.14 17.09 -11.91
C SER A 159 0.73 15.68 -12.35
N GLN A 160 -0.23 15.56 -13.27
CA GLN A 160 -0.42 14.32 -14.06
C GLN A 160 -0.19 14.51 -15.57
N GLU A 161 0.10 15.73 -16.04
CA GLU A 161 0.43 15.95 -17.46
C GLU A 161 1.90 15.67 -17.81
N HIS A 162 2.84 15.75 -16.84
CA HIS A 162 4.26 15.59 -17.15
C HIS A 162 4.77 14.14 -17.17
N ASP A 163 4.17 13.22 -16.41
CA ASP A 163 4.62 11.81 -16.37
C ASP A 163 4.12 10.97 -17.57
N ASN A 164 3.08 11.44 -18.27
CA ASN A 164 2.53 10.77 -19.46
C ASN A 164 3.28 11.11 -20.76
N LEU A 165 4.15 12.11 -20.78
CA LEU A 165 4.91 12.53 -21.97
C LEU A 165 6.27 11.82 -22.11
N GLU A 166 6.87 11.32 -21.03
CA GLU A 166 8.15 10.62 -21.09
C GLU A 166 8.00 9.10 -21.30
N ALA A 167 6.86 8.51 -20.95
CA ALA A 167 6.57 7.11 -21.24
C ALA A 167 6.21 6.84 -22.72
N SER A 168 6.01 7.88 -23.54
CA SER A 168 5.56 7.76 -24.94
C SER A 168 6.70 7.85 -25.98
N LYS A 169 7.95 8.11 -25.59
CA LYS A 169 9.06 8.32 -26.54
C LYS A 169 10.01 7.14 -26.78
N THR A 170 9.67 5.92 -26.40
CA THR A 170 10.51 4.76 -26.77
C THR A 170 9.68 3.50 -26.99
N PHE A 171 9.05 3.38 -28.16
CA PHE A 171 8.91 2.14 -28.94
C PHE A 171 8.12 2.44 -30.23
N GLN A 172 8.81 2.70 -31.34
CA GLN A 172 8.22 2.57 -32.68
C GLN A 172 8.39 1.12 -33.13
N GLY A 173 7.27 0.45 -33.45
CA GLY A 173 7.30 -0.90 -34.02
C GLY A 173 5.95 -1.63 -34.04
N SER A 174 5.12 -1.27 -35.02
CA SER A 174 4.12 -2.08 -35.75
C SER A 174 2.85 -2.65 -35.06
N SER A 175 1.72 -2.07 -35.49
CA SER A 175 0.45 -2.67 -35.94
C SER A 175 -0.37 -3.58 -35.01
N GLY A 176 -1.53 -3.06 -34.61
CA GLY A 176 -2.70 -3.81 -34.13
C GLY A 176 -3.74 -2.82 -33.61
N GLU A 177 -4.81 -2.60 -34.37
CA GLU A 177 -5.93 -1.73 -34.03
C GLU A 177 -6.63 -2.23 -32.76
N ASP A 178 -6.68 -1.39 -31.72
CA ASP A 178 -7.63 -1.56 -30.61
C ASP A 178 -8.31 -0.22 -30.34
N SER A 179 -9.63 -0.25 -30.48
CA SER A 179 -10.58 0.84 -30.33
C SER A 179 -10.44 1.53 -28.96
N LYS A 180 -9.98 2.77 -28.94
CA LYS A 180 -10.07 3.65 -27.76
C LYS A 180 -11.53 4.01 -27.54
N MET A 181 -12.16 3.39 -26.55
CA MET A 181 -13.37 3.91 -25.93
C MET A 181 -12.94 4.90 -24.85
N SER A 182 -12.90 6.18 -25.20
CA SER A 182 -12.72 7.30 -24.28
C SER A 182 -13.91 7.38 -23.34
N ILE A 183 -13.71 7.10 -22.06
CA ILE A 183 -14.63 7.52 -21.02
C ILE A 183 -14.14 8.90 -20.58
N ASP A 184 -14.67 9.93 -21.22
CA ASP A 184 -14.64 11.27 -20.67
C ASP A 184 -15.46 11.24 -19.37
N LYS A 185 -14.78 11.18 -18.23
CA LYS A 185 -15.43 11.48 -16.95
C LYS A 185 -15.60 12.99 -16.89
N GLU A 186 -16.72 13.46 -17.41
CA GLU A 186 -17.31 14.73 -16.99
C GLU A 186 -17.28 14.79 -15.46
N ILE A 187 -16.63 15.83 -14.93
CA ILE A 187 -16.62 16.14 -13.51
C ILE A 187 -18.01 16.69 -13.19
N ASN A 188 -18.92 15.80 -12.82
CA ASN A 188 -20.14 16.19 -12.13
C ASN A 188 -19.72 16.68 -10.74
N ASN A 189 -19.78 18.00 -10.53
CA ASN A 189 -19.77 18.65 -9.22
C ASN A 189 -21.09 18.33 -8.49
N GLU A 190 -21.39 17.05 -8.28
CA GLU A 190 -22.37 16.63 -7.30
C GLU A 190 -21.65 16.43 -5.97
N ASP A 191 -22.20 17.07 -4.94
CA ASP A 191 -21.75 17.15 -3.56
C ASP A 191 -21.65 15.75 -2.92
N SER A 192 -20.55 15.04 -3.22
CA SER A 192 -20.38 13.59 -3.00
C SER A 192 -19.57 13.23 -1.76
N GLY A 193 -19.20 14.21 -0.93
CA GLY A 193 -18.49 13.97 0.32
C GLY A 193 -19.45 13.76 1.50
N TYR A 194 -19.13 12.85 2.42
CA TYR A 194 -19.88 12.66 3.68
C TYR A 194 -19.90 13.93 4.57
N LEU A 195 -19.01 14.89 4.33
CA LEU A 195 -18.89 16.14 5.07
C LEU A 195 -19.51 17.31 4.30
N THR A 196 -20.26 18.16 5.00
CA THR A 196 -20.71 19.46 4.46
C THR A 196 -19.54 20.43 4.32
N GLU A 197 -19.64 21.38 3.40
CA GLU A 197 -18.60 22.39 3.18
C GLU A 197 -18.28 23.24 4.43
N ASP A 198 -19.27 23.48 5.29
CA ASP A 198 -19.07 24.19 6.56
C ASP A 198 -18.21 23.38 7.53
N ILE A 199 -18.43 22.07 7.63
CA ILE A 199 -17.60 21.19 8.47
C ILE A 199 -16.18 21.11 7.90
N LYS A 200 -16.03 20.97 6.57
CA LYS A 200 -14.70 20.95 5.93
C LYS A 200 -13.91 22.23 6.23
N ARG A 201 -14.56 23.40 6.13
CA ARG A 201 -13.95 24.69 6.46
C ARG A 201 -13.53 24.76 7.93
N SER A 202 -14.41 24.34 8.83
CA SER A 202 -14.12 24.28 10.27
C SER A 202 -12.91 23.39 10.56
N ILE A 203 -12.83 22.21 9.94
CA ILE A 203 -11.67 21.31 10.05
C ILE A 203 -10.39 22.02 9.62
N GLN A 204 -10.39 22.68 8.46
CA GLN A 204 -9.19 23.40 7.94
C GLN A 204 -8.75 24.54 8.87
N GLU A 205 -9.70 25.31 9.40
CA GLU A 205 -9.41 26.40 10.33
C GLU A 205 -8.84 25.89 11.67
N GLN A 206 -9.40 24.80 12.19
CA GLN A 206 -8.96 24.23 13.46
C GLN A 206 -7.61 23.51 13.33
N ILE A 207 -7.33 22.87 12.19
CA ILE A 207 -6.01 22.28 11.89
C ILE A 207 -4.88 23.31 12.07
N CYS A 208 -5.09 24.55 11.61
CA CYS A 208 -4.10 25.62 11.71
C CYS A 208 -3.77 26.02 13.16
N LYS A 209 -4.69 25.75 14.10
CA LYS A 209 -4.56 26.12 15.51
C LYS A 209 -3.87 25.03 16.34
N VAL A 210 -3.72 23.82 15.80
CA VAL A 210 -3.11 22.70 16.52
C VAL A 210 -1.61 22.94 16.69
N ILE A 211 -1.17 22.99 17.94
CA ILE A 211 0.24 23.12 18.31
C ILE A 211 0.77 21.74 18.70
N VAL A 212 1.81 21.27 18.01
CA VAL A 212 2.47 19.99 18.30
C VAL A 212 3.91 20.19 18.82
N PRO A 213 4.40 19.31 19.72
CA PRO A 213 5.74 19.41 20.27
C PRO A 213 6.83 19.16 19.20
N LYS A 214 8.07 19.53 19.53
CA LYS A 214 9.24 19.20 18.68
C LYS A 214 9.36 17.68 18.54
N GLY A 215 9.54 17.21 17.30
CA GLY A 215 9.64 15.78 16.97
C GLY A 215 8.35 15.17 16.39
N VAL A 216 7.23 15.88 16.46
CA VAL A 216 6.01 15.53 15.70
C VAL A 216 6.08 16.21 14.33
N THR A 217 5.74 15.47 13.27
CA THR A 217 5.67 16.03 11.92
C THR A 217 4.57 17.07 11.86
N ARG A 218 4.93 18.29 11.48
CA ARG A 218 3.99 19.39 11.28
C ARG A 218 3.32 19.24 9.93
N ILE A 219 2.01 19.49 9.89
CA ILE A 219 1.26 19.54 8.63
C ILE A 219 1.23 20.97 8.08
N PRO A 220 1.19 21.15 6.75
CA PRO A 220 1.06 22.46 6.13
C PRO A 220 -0.25 23.16 6.53
N PRO A 221 -0.30 24.51 6.62
CA PRO A 221 -1.51 25.22 7.07
C PRO A 221 -2.73 25.08 6.16
N LEU A 222 -2.57 24.81 4.86
CA LEU A 222 -3.70 24.74 3.89
C LEU A 222 -3.95 23.30 3.42
N VAL A 223 -4.01 22.33 4.34
CA VAL A 223 -4.34 20.94 4.01
C VAL A 223 -5.68 20.86 3.26
N GLY A 224 -5.69 20.18 2.11
CA GLY A 224 -6.90 20.02 1.29
C GLY A 224 -7.26 21.25 0.44
N LYS A 225 -6.30 22.16 0.19
CA LYS A 225 -6.40 23.15 -0.88
C LYS A 225 -5.46 22.80 -2.03
N SER A 226 -5.91 23.10 -3.24
CA SER A 226 -5.21 22.92 -4.52
C SER A 226 -3.77 23.43 -4.60
N GLN A 227 -3.43 24.42 -3.78
CA GLN A 227 -2.14 25.11 -3.82
C GLN A 227 -1.03 24.38 -3.06
N ILE A 228 -1.37 23.39 -2.23
CA ILE A 228 -0.39 22.62 -1.46
C ILE A 228 -0.11 21.30 -2.18
N GLY A 229 1.19 21.04 -2.41
CA GLY A 229 1.65 19.77 -2.97
C GLY A 229 1.21 18.56 -2.14
N LYS A 230 1.36 17.38 -2.71
CA LYS A 230 0.93 16.12 -2.08
C LYS A 230 1.60 15.93 -0.70
N LEU A 231 0.79 15.61 0.32
CA LEU A 231 1.31 15.24 1.65
C LEU A 231 2.12 13.94 1.58
N LYS A 232 3.19 13.89 2.36
CA LYS A 232 4.05 12.72 2.56
C LYS A 232 3.45 11.76 3.58
N ALA A 233 3.86 10.50 3.55
CA ALA A 233 3.45 9.47 4.51
C ALA A 233 3.48 9.91 6.00
N SER A 234 4.53 10.60 6.45
CA SER A 234 4.62 11.07 7.84
C SER A 234 3.61 12.18 8.18
N GLU A 235 3.26 13.01 7.20
CA GLU A 235 2.26 14.08 7.33
C GLU A 235 0.85 13.47 7.38
N TRP A 236 0.55 12.49 6.52
CA TRP A 236 -0.70 11.71 6.59
C TRP A 236 -0.89 11.03 7.95
N ASN A 237 0.14 10.36 8.45
CA ASN A 237 0.10 9.72 9.76
C ASN A 237 -0.16 10.74 10.88
N SER A 238 0.52 11.89 10.87
CA SER A 238 0.33 12.92 11.88
C SER A 238 -1.06 13.56 11.77
N LEU A 239 -1.53 13.82 10.55
CA LEU A 239 -2.87 14.34 10.30
C LEU A 239 -3.93 13.43 10.92
N ALA A 240 -3.89 12.13 10.62
CA ALA A 240 -4.90 11.16 11.08
C ALA A 240 -4.79 10.82 12.58
N SER A 241 -3.58 10.62 13.11
CA SER A 241 -3.40 10.15 14.49
C SER A 241 -3.36 11.26 15.54
N ILE A 242 -3.09 12.52 15.14
CA ILE A 242 -2.84 13.62 16.08
C ILE A 242 -3.78 14.79 15.79
N TYR A 243 -3.70 15.38 14.60
CA TYR A 243 -4.41 16.63 14.30
C TYR A 243 -5.92 16.45 14.23
N LEU A 244 -6.39 15.51 13.41
CA LEU A 244 -7.82 15.30 13.21
C LEU A 244 -8.53 14.90 14.51
N PRO A 245 -8.04 13.96 15.34
CA PRO A 245 -8.67 13.65 16.62
C PRO A 245 -8.84 14.87 17.53
N MET A 246 -7.84 15.76 17.61
CA MET A 246 -7.95 17.01 18.37
C MET A 246 -8.98 17.98 17.77
N VAL A 247 -8.96 18.12 16.45
CA VAL A 247 -9.90 18.99 15.73
C VAL A 247 -11.35 18.51 15.88
N PHE A 248 -11.58 17.20 15.80
CA PHE A 248 -12.91 16.64 16.00
C PHE A 248 -13.43 16.82 17.42
N VAL A 249 -12.58 16.75 18.45
CA VAL A 249 -12.99 17.08 19.82
C VAL A 249 -13.52 18.51 19.91
N GLU A 250 -12.82 19.48 19.31
CA GLU A 250 -13.25 20.88 19.28
C GLU A 250 -14.57 21.08 18.52
N ILE A 251 -14.68 20.47 17.32
CA ILE A 251 -15.89 20.56 16.48
C ILE A 251 -17.08 19.94 17.21
N ILE A 252 -16.92 18.76 17.81
CA ILE A 252 -17.98 18.09 18.55
C ILE A 252 -18.43 18.98 19.70
N TRP A 253 -17.51 19.53 20.50
CA TRP A 253 -17.88 20.38 21.63
C TRP A 253 -18.56 21.70 21.23
N GLY A 254 -18.26 22.21 20.04
CA GLY A 254 -18.87 23.41 19.48
C GLY A 254 -20.24 23.19 18.85
N ILE A 255 -20.64 21.95 18.55
CA ILE A 255 -21.94 21.63 17.97
C ILE A 255 -22.97 21.44 19.08
N ALA A 256 -24.07 22.19 19.03
CA ALA A 256 -25.21 21.96 19.93
C ALA A 256 -25.76 20.52 19.71
N ILE A 257 -26.07 19.81 20.80
CA ILE A 257 -26.49 18.39 20.77
C ILE A 257 -27.67 18.15 19.80
N SER A 258 -28.56 19.14 19.63
CA SER A 258 -29.69 19.10 18.70
C SER A 258 -29.31 19.03 17.22
N ASN A 259 -28.06 19.36 16.88
CA ASN A 259 -27.58 19.48 15.50
C ASN A 259 -26.77 18.25 15.06
N TYR A 260 -26.58 17.24 15.93
CA TYR A 260 -26.00 15.97 15.50
C TYR A 260 -27.00 15.21 14.65
N THR A 261 -26.66 15.02 13.38
CA THR A 261 -27.39 14.13 12.50
C THR A 261 -26.87 12.69 12.69
N PRO A 262 -27.71 11.65 12.49
CA PRO A 262 -27.27 10.27 12.48
C PRO A 262 -26.07 10.05 11.53
N ASN A 263 -26.08 10.70 10.36
CA ASN A 263 -25.01 10.62 9.39
C ASN A 263 -23.67 11.17 9.92
N PHE A 264 -23.69 12.25 10.70
CA PHE A 264 -22.47 12.78 11.32
C PHE A 264 -21.87 11.80 12.34
N PHE A 265 -22.72 11.15 13.13
CA PHE A 265 -22.28 10.17 14.10
C PHE A 265 -21.67 8.92 13.43
N ASP A 266 -22.29 8.41 12.38
CA ASP A 266 -21.78 7.27 11.61
C ASP A 266 -20.44 7.57 10.94
N MET A 267 -20.31 8.76 10.34
CA MET A 267 -19.04 9.25 9.79
C MET A 267 -17.97 9.36 10.88
N PHE A 268 -18.31 9.88 12.06
CA PHE A 268 -17.37 10.01 13.17
C PHE A 268 -16.92 8.64 13.71
N LEU A 269 -17.83 7.67 13.84
CA LEU A 269 -17.47 6.31 14.21
C LEU A 269 -16.56 5.63 13.16
N ASN A 270 -16.84 5.84 11.88
CA ASN A 270 -15.97 5.38 10.79
C ASN A 270 -14.55 5.96 10.94
N PHE A 271 -14.45 7.27 11.18
CA PHE A 271 -13.19 7.95 11.40
C PHE A 271 -12.43 7.43 12.62
N ILE A 272 -13.11 7.24 13.75
CA ILE A 272 -12.48 6.68 14.96
C ILE A 272 -11.90 5.30 14.66
N ALA A 273 -12.65 4.44 13.96
CA ALA A 273 -12.18 3.12 13.59
C ALA A 273 -10.92 3.19 12.72
N LEU A 274 -10.86 4.12 11.74
CA LEU A 274 -9.67 4.37 10.93
C LEU A 274 -8.47 4.85 11.78
N VAL A 275 -8.69 5.75 12.75
CA VAL A 275 -7.66 6.23 13.67
C VAL A 275 -7.12 5.10 14.55
N GLN A 276 -7.99 4.22 15.07
CA GLN A 276 -7.58 3.05 15.85
C GLN A 276 -6.68 2.13 15.02
N CYS A 277 -7.09 1.83 13.78
CA CYS A 277 -6.28 1.05 12.84
C CYS A 277 -4.92 1.72 12.58
N THR A 278 -4.90 3.03 12.36
CA THR A 278 -3.69 3.81 12.10
C THR A 278 -2.72 3.78 13.27
N ASN A 279 -3.23 3.92 14.49
CA ASN A 279 -2.40 3.86 15.70
C ASN A 279 -1.78 2.47 15.90
N ILE A 280 -2.51 1.40 15.56
CA ILE A 280 -1.98 0.02 15.60
C ILE A 280 -0.90 -0.17 14.53
N VAL A 281 -1.16 0.28 13.30
CA VAL A 281 -0.23 0.17 12.17
C VAL A 281 1.06 1.00 12.41
N GLY A 282 0.93 2.16 13.05
CA GLY A 282 2.05 3.01 13.44
C GLY A 282 2.76 2.59 14.74
N ALA A 283 2.32 1.52 15.41
CA ALA A 283 2.90 1.09 16.67
C ALA A 283 4.29 0.49 16.49
N LYS A 284 5.20 0.78 17.43
CA LYS A 284 6.57 0.21 17.43
C LYS A 284 6.61 -1.28 17.75
N ALA A 285 5.55 -1.81 18.36
CA ALA A 285 5.41 -3.21 18.71
C ALA A 285 3.95 -3.63 18.59
N VAL A 286 3.71 -4.82 18.06
CA VAL A 286 2.38 -5.38 17.82
C VAL A 286 2.24 -6.69 18.58
N LYS A 287 1.14 -6.84 19.31
CA LYS A 287 0.73 -8.08 20.00
C LYS A 287 -0.45 -8.71 19.26
N GLN A 288 -0.74 -9.98 19.55
CA GLN A 288 -1.89 -10.67 18.94
C GLN A 288 -3.22 -9.94 19.17
N GLU A 289 -3.42 -9.36 20.37
CA GLU A 289 -4.59 -8.54 20.69
C GLU A 289 -4.73 -7.32 19.76
N ASN A 290 -3.62 -6.68 19.39
CA ASN A 290 -3.64 -5.57 18.44
C ASN A 290 -4.10 -6.03 17.05
N SER A 291 -3.71 -7.23 16.62
CA SER A 291 -4.14 -7.80 15.35
C SER A 291 -5.66 -8.05 15.32
N THR A 292 -6.21 -8.61 16.41
CA THR A 292 -7.67 -8.79 16.54
C THR A 292 -8.39 -7.45 16.52
N ARG A 293 -7.92 -6.49 17.32
CA ARG A 293 -8.49 -5.15 17.38
C ARG A 293 -8.40 -4.42 16.04
N PHE A 294 -7.31 -4.58 15.30
CA PHE A 294 -7.18 -4.03 13.94
C PHE A 294 -8.26 -4.62 13.02
N ALA A 295 -8.44 -5.94 13.01
CA ALA A 295 -9.45 -6.59 12.17
C ALA A 295 -10.87 -6.10 12.50
N GLU A 296 -11.21 -5.96 13.78
CA GLU A 296 -12.50 -5.42 14.23
C GLU A 296 -12.72 -3.98 13.76
N ASN A 297 -11.75 -3.10 14.03
CA ASN A 297 -11.85 -1.68 13.63
C ASN A 297 -11.86 -1.53 12.11
N TYR A 298 -11.07 -2.32 11.38
CA TYR A 298 -11.03 -2.25 9.92
C TYR A 298 -12.34 -2.74 9.29
N ASN A 299 -12.97 -3.78 9.85
CA ASN A 299 -14.30 -4.21 9.43
C ASN A 299 -15.37 -3.14 9.71
N THR A 300 -15.28 -2.43 10.84
CA THR A 300 -16.17 -1.29 11.13
C THR A 300 -15.97 -0.17 10.11
N TYR A 301 -14.72 0.18 9.81
CA TYR A 301 -14.37 1.17 8.79
C TYR A 301 -14.93 0.80 7.40
N GLN A 302 -14.78 -0.46 6.97
CA GLN A 302 -15.25 -0.89 5.65
C GLN A 302 -16.77 -0.86 5.45
N LYS A 303 -17.57 -0.98 6.52
CA LYS A 303 -19.04 -0.99 6.40
C LYS A 303 -19.63 0.36 6.05
N THR A 304 -18.87 1.43 6.30
CA THR A 304 -19.34 2.82 6.25
C THR A 304 -18.44 3.69 5.35
N SER A 305 -17.71 3.07 4.42
CA SER A 305 -16.79 3.71 3.45
C SER A 305 -17.02 3.21 2.03
#